data_AF-B5IPZ0-F1
#
_entry.id   AF-B5IPZ0-F1
#
_cell.length_a   1.000
_cell.length_b   1.000
_cell.length_c   1.000
_cell.angle_alpha   90.00
_cell.angle_beta   90.00
_cell.angle_gamma   90.00
#
_symmetry.space_group_name_H-M   'P 1'
#
loop_
_entity.id
_entity.type
_entity.pdbx_description
1 polymer ?
#
loop_
_entity_poly.entity_id
_entity_poly.type
_entity_poly.pdbx_seq_one_letter_code
_entity_poly.pdbx_strand_id
1 'polypeptide(L)'
;MEPSPASARRHGSGPASPRSPAAMASPSESITPERLAAFDETMAAALAQRLEEDDYPTPFDGLSDWHLMRALAIHRPELARPYVHLVDQEPFDED
;
A
#
# COMPACT_ATOMS: atom_id res chain seq x y z
N MET A 1 32.36 -9.59 54.63
CA MET A 1 32.26 -10.98 54.15
C MET A 1 31.09 -11.04 53.19
N GLU A 2 31.33 -10.75 51.92
CA GLU A 2 30.55 -11.31 50.81
C GLU A 2 31.23 -12.64 50.40
N PRO A 3 30.64 -13.50 49.54
CA PRO A 3 29.27 -13.53 49.01
C PRO A 3 28.63 -14.95 49.10
N SER A 4 27.35 -15.09 48.75
CA SER A 4 26.91 -16.32 48.06
C SER A 4 25.69 -16.08 47.15
N PRO A 5 25.78 -16.40 45.85
CA PRO A 5 24.74 -16.21 44.85
C PRO A 5 24.06 -17.52 44.44
N ALA A 6 22.76 -17.46 44.11
CA ALA A 6 22.00 -18.41 43.28
C ALA A 6 20.52 -17.97 43.33
N SER A 7 19.70 -17.97 42.28
CA SER A 7 19.89 -18.44 40.93
C SER A 7 18.76 -17.90 40.05
N ALA A 8 19.14 -17.61 38.81
CA ALA A 8 18.44 -18.04 37.60
C ALA A 8 17.09 -17.40 37.21
N ARG A 9 17.21 -16.60 36.12
CA ARG A 9 16.49 -16.78 34.83
C ARG A 9 15.06 -16.22 34.89
N ARG A 10 14.51 -15.47 33.94
CA ARG A 10 14.55 -15.39 32.45
C ARG A 10 13.74 -14.10 32.16
N HIS A 11 14.00 -13.31 31.12
CA HIS A 11 13.26 -13.22 29.85
C HIS A 11 13.93 -11.98 29.21
N GLY A 12 14.69 -12.08 28.13
CA GLY A 12 14.11 -12.23 26.81
C GLY A 12 13.41 -10.95 26.36
N SER A 13 14.07 -9.78 26.41
CA SER A 13 13.59 -8.62 25.65
C SER A 13 13.75 -8.96 24.17
N GLY A 14 12.62 -9.32 23.55
CA GLY A 14 12.52 -9.62 22.13
C GLY A 14 12.94 -8.41 21.28
N PRO A 15 13.23 -8.66 19.99
CA PRO A 15 13.61 -7.60 19.07
C PRO A 15 12.50 -6.55 18.98
N ALA A 16 12.91 -5.28 18.88
CA ALA A 16 12.02 -4.19 18.53
C ALA A 16 11.21 -4.59 17.30
N SER A 17 9.89 -4.64 17.44
CA SER A 17 8.98 -4.83 16.31
C SER A 17 9.35 -3.84 15.22
N PRO A 18 9.49 -4.26 13.95
CA PRO A 18 9.54 -3.29 12.87
C PRO A 18 8.22 -2.53 12.93
N ARG A 19 8.30 -1.22 13.13
CA ARG A 19 7.17 -0.33 12.90
C ARG A 19 6.72 -0.58 11.46
N SER A 20 5.48 -1.04 11.30
CA SER A 20 4.84 -1.19 10.00
C SER A 20 5.03 0.08 9.17
N PRO A 21 5.43 -0.01 7.89
CA PRO A 21 5.40 1.14 6.99
C PRO A 21 3.96 1.37 6.49
N ALA A 22 2.98 1.45 7.40
CA ALA A 22 1.61 1.83 7.09
C ALA A 22 1.46 3.34 7.29
N ALA A 23 2.24 4.10 6.53
CA ALA A 23 2.10 5.54 6.40
C ALA A 23 2.54 5.95 4.99
N MET A 24 1.97 5.32 3.97
CA MET A 24 2.26 5.63 2.57
C MET A 24 0.96 5.78 1.77
N ALA A 25 0.16 6.78 2.15
CA ALA A 25 -0.67 7.62 1.27
C ALA A 25 -1.71 8.32 2.15
N SER A 26 -1.62 9.65 2.25
CA SER A 26 -2.74 10.42 2.79
C SER A 26 -3.84 10.44 1.71
N PRO A 27 -5.10 10.09 2.01
CA PRO A 27 -6.20 9.95 1.03
C PRO A 27 -6.66 11.27 0.39
N SER A 28 -5.96 12.38 0.68
CA SER A 28 -6.28 13.76 0.27
C SER A 28 -5.16 14.42 -0.53
N GLU A 29 -4.15 13.67 -0.93
CA GLU A 29 -3.05 14.21 -1.73
C GLU A 29 -3.48 14.24 -3.20
N SER A 30 -3.36 15.39 -3.86
CA SER A 30 -3.80 15.57 -5.24
C SER A 30 -3.07 14.61 -6.20
N ILE A 31 -3.76 14.17 -7.25
CA ILE A 31 -3.13 13.39 -8.32
C ILE A 31 -2.40 14.37 -9.23
N THR A 32 -1.07 14.35 -9.21
CA THR A 32 -0.23 15.19 -10.07
C THR A 32 0.66 14.32 -10.97
N PRO A 33 1.13 14.84 -12.12
CA PRO A 33 2.03 14.10 -13.01
C PRO A 33 3.31 13.63 -12.31
N GLU A 34 3.88 14.43 -11.43
CA GLU A 34 5.11 14.10 -10.69
C GLU A 34 4.89 12.92 -9.75
N ARG A 35 3.72 12.87 -9.10
CA ARG A 35 3.35 11.74 -8.24
C ARG A 35 3.16 10.47 -9.05
N LEU A 36 2.49 10.54 -10.20
CA LEU A 36 2.30 9.37 -11.09
C LEU A 36 3.64 8.87 -11.65
N ALA A 37 4.58 9.78 -11.93
CA ALA A 37 5.92 9.42 -12.38
C ALA A 37 6.77 8.72 -11.30
N ALA A 38 6.49 8.99 -10.02
CA ALA A 38 7.16 8.35 -8.90
C ALA A 38 6.62 6.94 -8.56
N PHE A 39 5.49 6.53 -9.13
CA PHE A 39 4.94 5.19 -8.93
C PHE A 39 5.78 4.12 -9.63
N ASP A 40 6.02 3.03 -8.92
CA ASP A 40 6.60 1.80 -9.44
C ASP A 40 5.60 0.62 -9.36
N GLU A 41 6.04 -0.55 -9.82
CA GLU A 41 5.23 -1.78 -9.83
C GLU A 41 4.80 -2.22 -8.42
N THR A 42 5.66 -2.02 -7.41
CA THR A 42 5.37 -2.41 -6.02
C THR A 42 4.31 -1.50 -5.42
N MET A 43 4.41 -0.20 -5.66
CA MET A 43 3.42 0.78 -5.23
C MET A 43 2.07 0.56 -5.91
N ALA A 44 2.07 0.25 -7.22
CA ALA A 44 0.85 -0.08 -7.95
C ALA A 44 0.18 -1.36 -7.44
N ALA A 45 0.98 -2.40 -7.16
CA ALA A 45 0.47 -3.65 -6.56
C ALA A 45 -0.13 -3.43 -5.17
N ALA A 46 0.52 -2.61 -4.33
CA ALA A 46 -0.01 -2.27 -3.01
C ALA A 46 -1.30 -1.45 -3.09
N LEU A 47 -1.44 -0.56 -4.07
CA LEU A 47 -2.68 0.18 -4.34
C LEU A 47 -3.80 -0.78 -4.80
N ALA A 48 -3.50 -1.68 -5.73
CA ALA A 48 -4.45 -2.69 -6.20
C ALA A 48 -4.95 -3.58 -5.06
N GLN A 49 -4.03 -4.05 -4.19
CA GLN A 49 -4.39 -4.86 -3.04
C GLN A 49 -5.38 -4.14 -2.11
N ARG A 50 -5.17 -2.86 -1.81
CA ARG A 50 -6.11 -2.10 -0.96
C ARG A 50 -7.49 -1.98 -1.62
N LEU A 51 -7.55 -1.78 -2.93
CA LEU A 51 -8.81 -1.72 -3.68
C LEU A 51 -9.55 -3.07 -3.69
N GLU A 52 -8.83 -4.18 -3.80
CA GLU A 52 -9.39 -5.53 -3.72
C GLU A 52 -9.89 -5.88 -2.30
N GLU A 53 -9.14 -5.47 -1.28
CA GLU A 53 -9.51 -5.71 0.12
C GLU A 53 -10.76 -4.91 0.52
N ASP A 54 -10.94 -3.72 -0.08
CA ASP A 54 -12.06 -2.79 0.17
C ASP A 54 -12.28 -2.45 1.67
N ASP A 55 -11.26 -2.66 2.51
CA ASP A 55 -11.28 -2.43 3.96
C ASP A 55 -10.92 -0.98 4.29
N TYR A 56 -11.63 -0.04 3.66
CA TYR A 56 -11.39 1.39 3.85
C TYR A 56 -12.15 1.94 5.06
N PRO A 57 -11.53 2.84 5.86
CA PRO A 57 -12.22 3.49 6.99
C PRO A 57 -13.43 4.31 6.55
N THR A 58 -13.37 4.91 5.36
CA THR A 58 -14.45 5.66 4.75
C THR A 58 -14.57 5.35 3.26
N PRO A 59 -15.76 5.45 2.66
CA PRO A 59 -15.93 5.25 1.23
C PRO A 59 -15.14 6.27 0.37
N PHE A 60 -14.82 7.44 0.92
CA PHE A 60 -14.01 8.44 0.21
C PHE A 60 -12.56 8.01 0.07
N ASP A 61 -12.02 7.25 1.03
CA ASP A 61 -10.66 6.73 0.95
C ASP A 61 -10.54 5.71 -0.20
N GLY A 62 -11.52 4.80 -0.32
CA GLY A 62 -11.60 3.88 -1.45
C GLY A 62 -11.79 4.58 -2.79
N LEU A 63 -12.63 5.63 -2.84
CA LEU A 63 -12.82 6.44 -4.05
C LEU A 63 -11.54 7.17 -4.46
N SER A 64 -10.76 7.70 -3.50
CA SER A 64 -9.47 8.33 -3.76
C SER A 64 -8.46 7.35 -4.36
N ASP A 65 -8.35 6.15 -3.81
CA ASP A 65 -7.46 5.10 -4.32
C ASP A 65 -7.93 4.59 -5.70
N TRP A 66 -9.23 4.51 -5.93
CA TRP A 66 -9.81 4.17 -7.23
C TRP A 66 -9.45 5.23 -8.29
N HIS A 67 -9.59 6.52 -7.96
CA HIS A 67 -9.18 7.61 -8.84
C HIS A 67 -7.68 7.59 -9.14
N LEU A 68 -6.84 7.24 -8.15
CA LEU A 68 -5.41 7.10 -8.35
C LEU A 68 -5.06 5.93 -9.28
N MET A 69 -5.68 4.77 -9.10
CA MET A 69 -5.50 3.62 -10.00
C MET A 69 -5.94 3.97 -11.42
N ARG A 70 -7.07 4.68 -11.57
CA ARG A 70 -7.56 5.12 -12.87
C ARG A 70 -6.61 6.11 -13.54
N ALA A 71 -6.00 7.01 -12.78
CA ALA A 71 -4.98 7.91 -13.31
C ALA A 71 -3.72 7.16 -13.76
N LEU A 72 -3.30 6.13 -13.03
CA LEU A 72 -2.21 5.24 -13.46
C LEU A 72 -2.57 4.52 -14.77
N ALA A 73 -3.79 4.00 -14.91
CA ALA A 73 -4.24 3.35 -16.15
C ALA A 73 -4.17 4.27 -17.38
N ILE A 74 -4.44 5.56 -17.21
CA ILE A 74 -4.39 6.55 -18.30
C ILE A 74 -2.96 6.98 -18.63
N HIS A 75 -2.14 7.28 -17.61
CA HIS A 75 -0.84 7.94 -17.80
C HIS A 75 0.35 6.97 -17.79
N ARG A 76 0.19 5.79 -17.20
CA ARG A 76 1.22 4.76 -16.97
C ARG A 76 0.61 3.36 -17.16
N PRO A 77 -0.01 3.07 -18.32
CA PRO A 77 -0.81 1.86 -18.54
C PRO A 77 -0.05 0.56 -18.24
N GLU A 78 1.26 0.54 -18.42
CA GLU A 78 2.14 -0.58 -18.09
C GLU A 78 2.08 -1.00 -16.61
N LEU A 79 1.88 -0.07 -15.68
CA LEU A 79 1.78 -0.35 -14.24
C LEU A 79 0.38 -0.83 -13.84
N ALA A 80 -0.65 -0.37 -14.56
CA ALA A 80 -2.04 -0.63 -14.24
C ALA A 80 -2.66 -1.79 -15.05
N ARG A 81 -1.98 -2.25 -16.11
CA ARG A 81 -2.47 -3.33 -16.99
C ARG A 81 -2.96 -4.58 -16.25
N PRO A 82 -2.30 -5.09 -15.19
CA PRO A 82 -2.79 -6.25 -14.43
C PRO A 82 -4.04 -5.96 -13.58
N TYR A 83 -4.39 -4.68 -13.40
CA TYR A 83 -5.39 -4.18 -12.45
C TYR A 83 -6.51 -3.40 -13.14
N VAL A 84 -6.62 -3.50 -14.47
CA VAL A 84 -7.59 -2.75 -15.28
C VAL A 84 -9.05 -3.07 -14.89
N HIS A 85 -9.29 -4.27 -14.38
CA HIS A 85 -10.61 -4.70 -13.86
C HIS A 85 -11.06 -3.93 -12.62
N LEU A 86 -10.14 -3.29 -11.88
CA LEU A 86 -10.47 -2.49 -10.69
C LEU A 86 -11.02 -1.10 -11.03
N VAL A 87 -10.83 -0.63 -12.26
CA VAL A 87 -11.13 0.76 -12.66
C VAL A 87 -12.26 0.89 -13.68
N ASP A 88 -13.11 -0.14 -13.78
CA ASP A 88 -14.20 -0.25 -14.77
C ASP A 88 -13.75 0.10 -16.20
N GLN A 89 -12.48 -0.19 -16.51
CA GLN A 89 -11.94 -0.04 -17.85
C GLN A 89 -12.12 -1.38 -18.55
N GLU A 90 -13.08 -1.46 -19.45
CA GLU A 90 -13.14 -2.61 -20.35
C GLU A 90 -11.87 -2.63 -21.21
N PRO A 91 -11.23 -3.79 -21.41
CA PRO A 91 -10.18 -3.91 -22.42
C PRO A 91 -10.77 -3.47 -23.75
N PHE A 92 -10.05 -2.64 -24.50
CA PHE A 92 -10.47 -2.29 -25.84
C PHE A 92 -10.36 -3.58 -26.69
N ASP A 93 -11.49 -4.19 -26.99
CA ASP A 93 -11.57 -5.33 -27.92
C ASP A 93 -11.27 -4.80 -29.34
N GLU A 94 -9.99 -4.69 -29.69
CA GLU A 94 -9.57 -4.54 -31.09
C GLU A 94 -9.59 -5.92 -31.77
N ASP A 95 -10.65 -6.20 -32.53
CA ASP A 95 -10.72 -7.26 -33.57
C ASP A 95 -9.99 -6.80 -34.85
#